data_AF-A0A1W9WUQ0-F1
#
_entry.id   AF-A0A1W9WUQ0-F1
#
_cell.length_a   1.000
_cell.length_b   1.000
_cell.length_c   1.000
_cell.angle_alpha   90.00
_cell.angle_beta   90.00
_cell.angle_gamma   90.00
#
_symmetry.space_group_name_H-M   'P 1'
#
loop_
_entity.id
_entity.type
_entity.pdbx_description
1 polymer ?
#
loop_
_entity_poly.entity_id
_entity_poly.type
_entity_poly.pdbx_seq_one_letter_code
_entity_poly.pdbx_strand_id
1 'polypeptide(L)'
;MTIKRNPFNFASFLLIACMFASGACGIILEYIQASLASMILGNAFEQWAMVIGLMMFWMGFGSLIQTKISKPWLVYAFIGIEIALALMGGFSPTLTYISYGYTAHYSLVLYFFVSFIGIMIGLEIPVILRINNDYSKELSTNLGNILSADYIGSLVGSLIYVFLFLRFTPIMEAAFLTAGMNFFLAFITFVYFTKKKLIPKNLFLSLVMGTTFLAVVYGYMNNREWQVKIEQPLYDDPIIYSQTSQYQHIVITHYKPFDEIRLFLNGNLQLCSTDEDRYHEPLVHPAMTLAKGRERVLILGGGDGCALREVLKYKRVKEVMLVDLDPAMTKLAATHPVLTGINQNSFQDARVITLTEQGITPGPDRQIYMETTDKSLADPVGQTSNDQASTDQAMVKKSSRAQHLADVKVMNIDADKFLEQVPGYWDVIILDMPDPSTPELAKLYSKEFYKKIKHHLSRNGIMVVQSTSPYLAKESFLCIGRTIEAAGLTTLPFHENVPSFGDWGWHLAFHTGIEKDKILEKLASLEFQVDTRFITPDLFRSELVFGKKMLETDKKEINTILYPLLLTIYNHESWLLE
;
A
#
# COMPACT_ATOMS: atom_id res chain seq x y z
N MET A 1 42.00 -47.99 -7.85
CA MET A 1 42.73 -46.74 -8.14
C MET A 1 42.34 -45.72 -7.07
N THR A 2 43.21 -45.52 -6.10
CA THR A 2 42.97 -44.78 -4.86
C THR A 2 42.94 -43.28 -5.16
N ILE A 3 41.76 -42.66 -5.07
CA ILE A 3 41.57 -41.23 -5.34
C ILE A 3 42.33 -40.43 -4.27
N LYS A 4 43.31 -39.63 -4.72
CA LYS A 4 44.11 -38.74 -3.87
C LYS A 4 43.21 -37.77 -3.10
N ARG A 5 43.43 -37.77 -1.78
CA ARG A 5 42.83 -36.93 -0.75
C ARG A 5 43.18 -35.46 -0.97
N ASN A 6 42.17 -34.57 -0.99
CA ASN A 6 42.34 -33.12 -0.91
C ASN A 6 41.47 -32.59 0.26
N PRO A 7 42.00 -31.72 1.15
CA PRO A 7 41.29 -31.26 2.35
C PRO A 7 40.14 -30.27 2.07
N PHE A 8 40.07 -29.71 0.85
CA PHE A 8 38.94 -28.94 0.35
C PHE A 8 38.29 -29.68 -0.81
N ASN A 9 37.18 -30.38 -0.53
CA ASN A 9 36.37 -30.94 -1.59
C ASN A 9 35.49 -29.84 -2.16
N PHE A 10 35.92 -29.20 -3.25
CA PHE A 10 35.19 -28.11 -3.91
C PHE A 10 33.74 -28.50 -4.25
N ALA A 11 33.44 -29.79 -4.46
CA ALA A 11 32.07 -30.29 -4.62
C ALA A 11 31.22 -30.07 -3.36
N SER A 12 31.78 -30.33 -2.18
CA SER A 12 31.08 -30.16 -0.90
C SER A 12 30.85 -28.68 -0.60
N PHE A 13 31.85 -27.83 -0.86
CA PHE A 13 31.69 -26.38 -0.75
C PHE A 13 30.61 -25.84 -1.69
N LEU A 14 30.61 -26.28 -2.96
CA LEU A 14 29.60 -25.89 -3.93
C LEU A 14 28.19 -26.28 -3.47
N LEU A 15 28.01 -27.51 -2.98
CA LEU A 15 26.71 -27.99 -2.50
C LEU A 15 26.22 -27.21 -1.28
N ILE A 16 27.13 -26.84 -0.36
CA ILE A 16 26.81 -25.99 0.79
C ILE A 16 26.41 -24.57 0.32
N ALA A 17 27.10 -24.02 -0.68
CA ALA A 17 26.76 -22.73 -1.26
C ALA A 17 25.41 -22.77 -2.01
N CYS A 18 25.11 -23.86 -2.72
CA CYS A 18 23.80 -24.09 -3.33
C CYS A 18 22.70 -24.14 -2.27
N MET A 19 22.91 -24.88 -1.17
CA MET A 19 21.94 -24.94 -0.07
C MET A 19 21.71 -23.57 0.57
N PHE A 20 22.76 -22.77 0.77
CA PHE A 20 22.63 -21.40 1.25
C PHE A 20 21.78 -20.54 0.31
N ALA A 21 22.08 -20.58 -0.98
CA ALA A 21 21.36 -19.78 -1.97
C ALA A 21 19.91 -20.25 -2.14
N SER A 22 19.67 -21.54 -2.11
CA SER A 22 18.31 -22.07 -2.23
C SER A 22 17.48 -21.84 -0.97
N GLY A 23 18.05 -21.95 0.24
CA GLY A 23 17.36 -21.53 1.46
C GLY A 23 16.91 -20.06 1.40
N ALA A 24 17.77 -19.18 0.87
CA ALA A 24 17.40 -17.79 0.60
C ALA A 24 16.27 -17.66 -0.43
N CYS A 25 16.29 -18.44 -1.51
CA CYS A 25 15.24 -18.40 -2.53
C CYS A 25 13.92 -19.00 -2.04
N GLY A 26 13.97 -20.06 -1.24
CA GLY A 26 12.82 -20.75 -0.66
C GLY A 26 12.00 -19.83 0.22
N ILE A 27 12.64 -19.14 1.17
CA ILE A 27 11.93 -18.17 2.04
C ILE A 27 11.40 -16.96 1.26
N ILE A 28 12.11 -16.51 0.22
CA ILE A 28 11.64 -15.42 -0.63
C ILE A 28 10.38 -15.85 -1.40
N LEU A 29 10.37 -17.05 -1.99
CA LEU A 29 9.20 -17.59 -2.68
C LEU A 29 8.02 -17.76 -1.72
N GLU A 30 8.25 -18.24 -0.50
CA GLU A 30 7.24 -18.34 0.56
C GLU A 30 6.64 -16.96 0.88
N TYR A 31 7.47 -15.95 1.11
CA TYR A 31 7.02 -14.58 1.39
C TYR A 31 6.29 -13.93 0.21
N ILE A 32 6.73 -14.20 -1.02
CA ILE A 32 6.04 -13.75 -2.24
C ILE A 32 4.63 -14.34 -2.30
N GLN A 33 4.47 -15.65 -2.06
CA GLN A 33 3.15 -16.28 -2.06
C GLN A 33 2.28 -15.78 -0.91
N ALA A 34 2.83 -15.60 0.29
CA ALA A 34 2.09 -15.06 1.44
C ALA A 34 1.63 -13.62 1.20
N SER A 35 2.48 -12.78 0.60
CA SER A 35 2.15 -11.40 0.25
C SER A 35 1.10 -11.33 -0.85
N LEU A 36 1.23 -12.17 -1.88
CA LEU A 36 0.24 -12.29 -2.94
C LEU A 36 -1.11 -12.77 -2.40
N ALA A 37 -1.11 -13.78 -1.53
CA ALA A 37 -2.31 -14.28 -0.87
C ALA A 37 -3.01 -13.16 -0.08
N SER A 38 -2.25 -12.40 0.71
CA SER A 38 -2.77 -11.25 1.46
C SER A 38 -3.33 -10.15 0.56
N MET A 39 -2.72 -9.88 -0.59
CA MET A 39 -3.19 -8.85 -1.52
C MET A 39 -4.47 -9.26 -2.25
N ILE A 40 -4.61 -10.54 -2.61
CA ILE A 40 -5.75 -11.02 -3.41
C ILE A 40 -6.93 -11.45 -2.53
N LEU A 41 -6.69 -12.22 -1.47
CA LEU A 41 -7.74 -12.77 -0.60
C LEU A 41 -8.12 -11.80 0.53
N GLY A 42 -7.34 -10.74 0.75
CA GLY A 42 -7.44 -9.91 1.94
C GLY A 42 -6.96 -10.63 3.21
N ASN A 43 -7.08 -9.96 4.35
CA ASN A 43 -6.74 -10.48 5.69
C ASN A 43 -5.30 -11.07 5.81
N ALA A 44 -4.32 -10.18 5.94
CA ALA A 44 -2.90 -10.55 5.98
C ALA A 44 -2.57 -11.65 6.99
N PHE A 45 -3.08 -11.59 8.23
CA PHE A 45 -2.71 -12.54 9.27
C PHE A 45 -3.11 -13.99 8.93
N GLU A 46 -4.34 -14.19 8.45
CA GLU A 46 -4.81 -15.52 8.08
C GLU A 46 -4.04 -16.08 6.89
N GLN A 47 -3.81 -15.27 5.86
CA GLN A 47 -3.14 -15.74 4.65
C GLN A 47 -1.67 -16.08 4.90
N TRP A 48 -0.96 -15.28 5.70
CA TRP A 48 0.40 -15.60 6.10
C TRP A 48 0.46 -16.90 6.91
N ALA A 49 -0.43 -17.08 7.89
CA ALA A 49 -0.49 -18.31 8.69
C ALA A 49 -0.81 -19.54 7.83
N MET A 50 -1.76 -19.41 6.89
CA MET A 50 -2.15 -20.48 5.98
C MET A 50 -1.04 -20.87 5.01
N VAL A 51 -0.35 -19.90 4.39
CA VAL A 51 0.75 -20.18 3.46
C VAL A 51 1.91 -20.85 4.19
N ILE A 52 2.35 -20.32 5.33
CA ILE A 52 3.43 -20.93 6.13
C ILE A 52 3.05 -22.36 6.54
N GLY A 53 1.85 -22.54 7.12
CA GLY A 53 1.39 -23.85 7.58
C GLY A 53 1.28 -24.88 6.45
N LEU A 54 0.74 -24.47 5.29
CA LEU A 54 0.59 -25.33 4.12
C LEU A 54 1.95 -25.66 3.49
N MET A 55 2.87 -24.70 3.38
CA MET A 55 4.22 -24.97 2.86
C MET A 55 4.98 -25.91 3.78
N MET A 56 4.95 -25.71 5.10
CA MET A 56 5.59 -26.64 6.06
C MET A 56 5.04 -28.07 5.94
N PHE A 57 3.72 -28.23 5.79
CA PHE A 57 3.10 -29.54 5.56
C PHE A 57 3.64 -30.21 4.29
N TRP A 58 3.65 -29.47 3.17
CA TRP A 58 4.11 -30.00 1.88
C TRP A 58 5.61 -30.18 1.80
N MET A 59 6.40 -29.41 2.54
CA MET A 59 7.84 -29.64 2.72
C MET A 59 8.09 -31.00 3.40
N GLY A 60 7.31 -31.30 4.45
CA GLY A 60 7.32 -32.63 5.08
C GLY A 60 7.01 -33.74 4.08
N PHE A 61 6.00 -33.54 3.23
CA PHE A 61 5.64 -34.51 2.18
C PHE A 61 6.75 -34.66 1.12
N GLY A 62 7.36 -33.57 0.66
CA GLY A 62 8.49 -33.58 -0.27
C GLY A 62 9.67 -34.39 0.26
N SER A 63 10.00 -34.22 1.54
CA SER A 63 11.05 -35.00 2.21
C SER A 63 10.79 -36.52 2.16
N LEU A 64 9.53 -36.96 2.22
CA LEU A 64 9.17 -38.39 2.10
C LEU A 64 9.33 -38.91 0.67
N ILE A 65 8.95 -38.13 -0.35
CA ILE A 65 9.07 -38.52 -1.77
C ILE A 65 10.53 -38.84 -2.12
N GLN A 66 11.46 -38.13 -1.48
CA GLN A 66 12.87 -38.24 -1.74
C GLN A 66 13.43 -39.67 -1.62
N THR A 67 12.85 -40.48 -0.73
CA THR A 67 13.23 -41.88 -0.52
C THR A 67 13.11 -42.74 -1.78
N LYS A 68 12.24 -42.35 -2.72
CA LYS A 68 12.04 -43.05 -4.00
C LYS A 68 13.11 -42.71 -5.05
N ILE A 69 13.92 -41.68 -4.82
CA ILE A 69 14.95 -41.24 -5.76
C ILE A 69 16.19 -42.11 -5.58
N SER A 70 16.57 -42.83 -6.64
CA SER A 70 17.76 -43.68 -6.63
C SER A 70 19.05 -42.86 -6.80
N LYS A 71 20.16 -43.37 -6.26
CA LYS A 71 21.45 -42.67 -6.16
C LYS A 71 21.95 -42.05 -7.48
N PRO A 72 21.88 -42.74 -8.65
CA PRO A 72 22.37 -42.17 -9.92
C PRO A 72 21.59 -40.93 -10.39
N TRP A 73 20.36 -40.77 -9.91
CA TRP A 73 19.45 -39.71 -10.33
C TRP A 73 19.45 -38.51 -9.40
N LEU A 74 20.19 -38.54 -8.27
CA LEU A 74 20.14 -37.48 -7.27
C LEU A 74 20.55 -36.10 -7.82
N VAL A 75 21.62 -36.02 -8.62
CA VAL A 75 22.05 -34.73 -9.17
C VAL A 75 21.08 -34.24 -10.25
N TYR A 76 20.49 -35.15 -11.04
CA TYR A 76 19.41 -34.79 -11.98
C TYR A 76 18.16 -34.31 -11.26
N ALA A 77 17.81 -34.94 -10.13
CA ALA A 77 16.69 -34.54 -9.30
C ALA A 77 16.92 -33.14 -8.73
N PHE A 78 18.12 -32.85 -8.21
CA PHE A 78 18.45 -31.52 -7.73
C PHE A 78 18.34 -30.46 -8.84
N ILE A 79 18.94 -30.69 -10.01
CA ILE A 79 18.81 -29.79 -11.17
C ILE A 79 17.33 -29.62 -11.58
N GLY A 80 16.55 -30.70 -11.55
CA GLY A 80 15.13 -30.67 -11.85
C GLY A 80 14.30 -29.88 -10.84
N ILE A 81 14.62 -29.99 -9.54
CA ILE A 81 13.99 -29.22 -8.47
C ILE A 81 14.26 -27.73 -8.68
N GLU A 82 15.51 -27.34 -8.93
CA GLU A 82 15.89 -25.94 -9.18
C GLU A 82 15.23 -25.37 -10.43
N ILE A 83 15.13 -26.14 -11.51
CA ILE A 83 14.40 -25.73 -12.73
C ILE A 83 12.90 -25.59 -12.45
N ALA A 84 12.31 -26.52 -11.69
CA ALA A 84 10.90 -26.46 -11.32
C ALA A 84 10.61 -25.25 -10.42
N LEU A 85 11.47 -24.96 -9.45
CA LEU A 85 11.39 -23.77 -8.60
C LEU A 85 11.59 -22.49 -9.41
N ALA A 86 12.49 -22.48 -10.40
CA ALA A 86 12.67 -21.33 -11.29
C ALA A 86 11.39 -21.05 -12.11
N LEU A 87 10.82 -22.07 -12.74
CA LEU A 87 9.61 -21.90 -13.54
C LEU A 87 8.39 -21.59 -12.67
N MET A 88 8.07 -22.46 -11.71
CA MET A 88 6.85 -22.34 -10.90
C MET A 88 6.95 -21.21 -9.91
N GLY A 89 8.12 -20.97 -9.31
CA GLY A 89 8.35 -19.80 -8.45
C GLY A 89 8.22 -18.48 -9.19
N GLY A 90 8.80 -18.36 -10.39
CA GLY A 90 8.73 -17.13 -11.19
C GLY A 90 7.35 -16.85 -11.77
N PHE A 91 6.69 -17.85 -12.35
CA PHE A 91 5.40 -17.67 -13.04
C PHE A 91 4.18 -17.77 -12.11
N SER A 92 4.32 -18.33 -10.91
CA SER A 92 3.17 -18.50 -10.00
C SER A 92 2.44 -17.20 -9.66
N PRO A 93 3.09 -16.05 -9.37
CA PRO A 93 2.33 -14.85 -9.05
C PRO A 93 1.53 -14.35 -10.25
N THR A 94 2.10 -14.39 -11.45
CA THR A 94 1.41 -14.01 -12.68
C THR A 94 0.21 -14.92 -12.95
N LEU A 95 0.38 -16.24 -12.83
CA LEU A 95 -0.69 -17.21 -13.10
C LEU A 95 -1.82 -17.15 -12.06
N THR A 96 -1.48 -16.95 -10.79
CA THR A 96 -2.48 -16.73 -9.73
C THR A 96 -3.25 -15.44 -9.96
N TYR A 97 -2.57 -14.35 -10.34
CA TYR A 97 -3.21 -13.07 -10.62
C TYR A 97 -4.10 -13.12 -11.88
N ILE A 98 -3.70 -13.88 -12.91
CA ILE A 98 -4.58 -14.22 -14.05
C ILE A 98 -5.81 -14.95 -13.55
N SER A 99 -5.64 -15.98 -12.72
CA SER A 99 -6.78 -16.72 -12.18
C SER A 99 -7.75 -15.82 -11.43
N TYR A 100 -7.25 -14.82 -10.70
CA TYR A 100 -8.07 -13.85 -9.98
C TYR A 100 -8.95 -13.02 -10.91
N GLY A 101 -8.40 -12.53 -12.03
CA GLY A 101 -9.17 -11.74 -13.01
C GLY A 101 -10.22 -12.52 -13.81
N TYR A 102 -10.09 -13.83 -13.95
CA TYR A 102 -10.95 -14.63 -14.84
C TYR A 102 -11.79 -15.72 -14.16
N THR A 103 -11.47 -16.10 -12.92
CA THR A 103 -12.11 -17.26 -12.27
C THR A 103 -12.46 -16.98 -10.82
N ALA A 104 -13.60 -17.46 -10.35
CA ALA A 104 -13.98 -17.39 -8.93
C ALA A 104 -13.17 -18.33 -8.01
N HIS A 105 -12.37 -19.25 -8.60
CA HIS A 105 -11.63 -20.28 -7.87
C HIS A 105 -10.12 -20.03 -7.80
N TYR A 106 -9.70 -18.76 -7.87
CA TYR A 106 -8.29 -18.36 -7.85
C TYR A 106 -7.54 -18.80 -6.58
N SER A 107 -8.24 -18.96 -5.45
CA SER A 107 -7.67 -19.49 -4.20
C SER A 107 -7.11 -20.90 -4.38
N LEU A 108 -7.76 -21.74 -5.20
CA LEU A 108 -7.25 -23.09 -5.50
C LEU A 108 -5.95 -23.04 -6.32
N VAL A 109 -5.84 -22.09 -7.25
CA VAL A 109 -4.63 -21.91 -8.06
C VAL A 109 -3.47 -21.40 -7.19
N LEU A 110 -3.72 -20.43 -6.33
CA LEU A 110 -2.77 -19.95 -5.34
C LEU A 110 -2.25 -21.10 -4.47
N TYR A 111 -3.17 -21.83 -3.80
CA TYR A 111 -2.78 -22.91 -2.90
C TYR A 111 -2.15 -24.10 -3.62
N PHE A 112 -2.45 -24.32 -4.90
CA PHE A 112 -1.73 -25.27 -5.73
C PHE A 112 -0.25 -24.87 -5.87
N PHE A 113 0.05 -23.61 -6.18
CA PHE A 113 1.45 -23.16 -6.29
C PHE A 113 2.18 -23.18 -4.96
N VAL A 114 1.52 -22.74 -3.87
CA VAL A 114 2.04 -22.86 -2.50
C VAL A 114 2.42 -24.31 -2.18
N SER A 115 1.51 -25.25 -2.50
CA SER A 115 1.74 -26.68 -2.28
C SER A 115 2.89 -27.21 -3.14
N PHE A 116 2.92 -26.87 -4.42
CA PHE A 116 3.96 -27.32 -5.35
C PHE A 116 5.35 -26.84 -4.94
N ILE A 117 5.48 -25.54 -4.64
CA ILE A 117 6.74 -24.93 -4.20
C ILE A 117 7.18 -25.57 -2.87
N GLY A 118 6.25 -25.76 -1.93
CA GLY A 118 6.52 -26.46 -0.66
C GLY A 118 7.09 -27.87 -0.86
N ILE A 119 6.52 -28.67 -1.78
CA ILE A 119 7.05 -30.00 -2.11
C ILE A 119 8.48 -29.91 -2.66
N MET A 120 8.73 -28.97 -3.57
CA MET A 120 10.05 -28.80 -4.20
C MET A 120 11.13 -28.41 -3.18
N ILE A 121 10.85 -27.45 -2.29
CA ILE A 121 11.74 -27.05 -1.20
C ILE A 121 11.98 -28.25 -0.25
N GLY A 122 10.91 -28.98 0.11
CA GLY A 122 11.01 -30.16 0.98
C GLY A 122 11.86 -31.31 0.43
N LEU A 123 11.92 -31.45 -0.90
CA LEU A 123 12.77 -32.43 -1.57
C LEU A 123 14.25 -32.08 -1.53
N GLU A 124 14.58 -30.79 -1.38
CA GLU A 124 15.90 -30.28 -1.66
C GLU A 124 16.94 -30.69 -0.62
N ILE A 125 16.69 -30.39 0.66
CA ILE A 125 17.61 -30.69 1.77
C ILE A 125 18.01 -32.18 1.77
N PRO A 126 17.07 -33.15 1.70
CA PRO A 126 17.47 -34.56 1.74
C PRO A 126 18.19 -35.00 0.45
N VAL A 127 17.88 -34.42 -0.71
CA VAL A 127 18.61 -34.69 -1.97
C VAL A 127 20.05 -34.20 -1.87
N ILE A 128 20.28 -32.93 -1.49
CA ILE A 128 21.63 -32.38 -1.33
C ILE A 128 22.41 -33.17 -0.28
N LEU A 129 21.78 -33.52 0.85
CA LEU A 129 22.41 -34.32 1.91
C LEU A 129 22.96 -35.65 1.38
N ARG A 130 22.16 -36.38 0.60
CA ARG A 130 22.60 -37.66 0.00
C ARG A 130 23.67 -37.48 -1.08
N ILE A 131 23.64 -36.39 -1.85
CA ILE A 131 24.72 -36.06 -2.79
C ILE A 131 26.00 -35.75 -2.03
N ASN A 132 25.93 -34.95 -0.96
CA ASN A 132 27.10 -34.53 -0.20
C ASN A 132 27.68 -35.65 0.68
N ASN A 133 26.89 -36.68 1.01
CA ASN A 133 27.35 -37.83 1.77
C ASN A 133 28.49 -38.60 1.05
N ASP A 134 28.56 -38.50 -0.28
CA ASP A 134 29.68 -39.04 -1.07
C ASP A 134 30.98 -38.23 -0.94
N TYR A 135 30.90 -37.03 -0.34
CA TYR A 135 31.99 -36.05 -0.27
C TYR A 135 32.38 -35.65 1.16
N SER A 136 31.52 -35.88 2.15
CA SER A 136 31.74 -35.61 3.58
C SER A 136 32.19 -36.84 4.36
N LYS A 137 33.06 -36.66 5.36
CA LYS A 137 33.60 -37.78 6.17
C LYS A 137 32.65 -38.33 7.23
N GLU A 138 31.75 -37.50 7.76
CA GLU A 138 30.81 -37.85 8.83
C GLU A 138 29.40 -37.30 8.53
N LEU A 139 28.38 -38.14 8.74
CA LEU A 139 26.98 -37.81 8.43
C LEU A 139 26.44 -36.68 9.31
N SER A 140 26.80 -36.64 10.59
CA SER A 140 26.40 -35.59 11.53
C SER A 140 26.95 -34.23 11.12
N THR A 141 28.24 -34.16 10.79
CA THR A 141 28.92 -32.94 10.32
C THR A 141 28.37 -32.47 8.97
N ASN A 142 28.06 -33.41 8.07
CA ASN A 142 27.41 -33.11 6.80
C ASN A 142 26.01 -32.50 6.99
N LEU A 143 25.18 -33.17 7.79
CA LEU A 143 23.83 -32.72 8.11
C LEU A 143 23.85 -31.34 8.77
N GLY A 144 24.72 -31.14 9.76
CA GLY A 144 24.88 -29.87 10.45
C GLY A 144 25.25 -28.73 9.51
N ASN A 145 26.23 -28.94 8.60
CA ASN A 145 26.66 -27.91 7.67
C ASN A 145 25.58 -27.54 6.64
N ILE A 146 24.85 -28.52 6.12
CA ILE A 146 23.78 -28.28 5.13
C ILE A 146 22.62 -27.53 5.79
N LEU A 147 22.12 -28.01 6.94
CA LEU A 147 21.05 -27.33 7.66
C LEU A 147 21.47 -25.92 8.11
N SER A 148 22.72 -25.75 8.55
CA SER A 148 23.23 -24.41 8.90
C SER A 148 23.26 -23.48 7.70
N ALA A 149 23.68 -23.97 6.53
CA ALA A 149 23.69 -23.18 5.30
C ALA A 149 22.28 -22.76 4.90
N ASP A 150 21.30 -23.67 4.99
CA ASP A 150 19.89 -23.40 4.73
C ASP A 150 19.33 -22.32 5.67
N TYR A 151 19.56 -22.44 6.99
CA TYR A 151 19.06 -21.46 7.96
C TYR A 151 19.71 -20.08 7.82
N ILE A 152 21.02 -20.02 7.58
CA ILE A 152 21.71 -18.74 7.34
C ILE A 152 21.25 -18.15 6.01
N GLY A 153 21.09 -18.98 4.98
CA GLY A 153 20.53 -18.61 3.69
C GLY A 153 19.14 -18.00 3.83
N SER A 154 18.23 -18.66 4.54
CA SER A 154 16.88 -18.19 4.82
C SER A 154 16.87 -16.87 5.60
N LEU A 155 17.78 -16.68 6.56
CA LEU A 155 17.90 -15.38 7.23
C LEU A 155 18.32 -14.28 6.25
N VAL A 156 19.31 -14.54 5.41
CA VAL A 156 19.75 -13.57 4.39
C VAL A 156 18.63 -13.30 3.37
N GLY A 157 17.92 -14.34 2.93
CA GLY A 157 16.77 -14.24 2.02
C GLY A 157 15.64 -13.39 2.60
N SER A 158 15.28 -13.60 3.87
CA SER A 158 14.25 -12.79 4.54
C SER A 158 14.67 -11.32 4.67
N LEU A 159 15.95 -11.03 4.98
CA LEU A 159 16.48 -9.67 5.00
C LEU A 159 16.47 -9.02 3.61
N ILE A 160 16.86 -9.75 2.57
CA ILE A 160 16.77 -9.28 1.17
C ILE A 160 15.32 -8.97 0.82
N TYR A 161 14.38 -9.86 1.17
CA TYR A 161 12.98 -9.63 0.89
C TYR A 161 12.47 -8.34 1.56
N VAL A 162 12.70 -8.21 2.86
CA VAL A 162 12.16 -7.11 3.68
C VAL A 162 12.80 -5.77 3.32
N PHE A 163 14.13 -5.70 3.17
CA PHE A 163 14.84 -4.44 3.00
C PHE A 163 15.07 -4.04 1.54
N LEU A 164 15.08 -5.00 0.61
CA LEU A 164 15.34 -4.75 -0.80
C LEU A 164 14.08 -4.96 -1.66
N PHE A 165 13.47 -6.15 -1.61
CA PHE A 165 12.36 -6.46 -2.52
C PHE A 165 11.10 -5.67 -2.17
N LEU A 166 10.60 -5.73 -0.94
CA LEU A 166 9.40 -4.97 -0.53
C LEU A 166 9.52 -3.46 -0.79
N ARG A 167 10.74 -2.93 -0.75
CA ARG A 167 10.97 -1.48 -0.89
C ARG A 167 11.13 -1.02 -2.33
N PHE A 168 11.75 -1.83 -3.19
CA PHE A 168 12.20 -1.37 -4.52
C PHE A 168 11.72 -2.21 -5.69
N THR A 169 11.18 -3.41 -5.43
CA THR A 169 10.88 -4.39 -6.48
C THR A 169 9.44 -4.87 -6.37
N PRO A 170 8.59 -4.69 -7.40
CA PRO A 170 7.26 -5.29 -7.43
C PRO A 170 7.29 -6.80 -7.21
N ILE A 171 6.23 -7.37 -6.63
CA ILE A 171 6.18 -8.79 -6.24
C ILE A 171 6.46 -9.74 -7.41
N MET A 172 5.90 -9.45 -8.60
CA MET A 172 6.14 -10.27 -9.80
C MET A 172 7.60 -10.19 -10.25
N GLU A 173 8.23 -9.02 -10.22
CA GLU A 173 9.66 -8.87 -10.53
C GLU A 173 10.55 -9.61 -9.53
N ALA A 174 10.23 -9.51 -8.24
CA ALA A 174 10.94 -10.23 -7.18
C ALA A 174 10.88 -11.75 -7.40
N ALA A 175 9.74 -12.28 -7.86
CA ALA A 175 9.58 -13.69 -8.18
C ALA A 175 10.47 -14.12 -9.35
N PHE A 176 10.53 -13.33 -10.42
CA PHE A 176 11.40 -13.61 -11.56
C PHE A 176 12.89 -13.45 -11.24
N LEU A 177 13.29 -12.51 -10.39
CA LEU A 177 14.66 -12.40 -9.90
C LEU A 177 15.07 -13.64 -9.08
N THR A 178 14.17 -14.11 -8.21
CA THR A 178 14.36 -15.33 -7.42
C THR A 178 14.44 -16.57 -8.33
N ALA A 179 13.58 -16.63 -9.34
CA ALA A 179 13.63 -17.67 -10.37
C ALA A 179 14.95 -17.67 -11.14
N GLY A 180 15.50 -16.50 -11.45
CA GLY A 180 16.82 -16.36 -12.05
C GLY A 180 17.94 -16.94 -11.18
N MET A 181 17.83 -16.78 -9.86
CA MET A 181 18.79 -17.37 -8.91
C MET A 181 18.68 -18.90 -8.87
N ASN A 182 17.47 -19.47 -8.75
CA ASN A 182 17.27 -20.92 -8.81
C ASN A 182 17.78 -21.51 -10.14
N PHE A 183 17.49 -20.84 -11.26
CA PHE A 183 18.04 -21.22 -12.56
C PHE A 183 19.58 -21.20 -12.57
N PHE A 184 20.19 -20.17 -11.98
CA PHE A 184 21.65 -20.06 -11.88
C PHE A 184 22.26 -21.20 -11.05
N LEU A 185 21.61 -21.63 -9.96
CA LEU A 185 22.00 -22.80 -9.18
C LEU A 185 21.93 -24.09 -10.00
N ALA A 186 20.83 -24.28 -10.74
CA ALA A 186 20.68 -25.40 -11.67
C ALA A 186 21.81 -25.43 -12.72
N PHE A 187 22.10 -24.26 -13.29
CA PHE A 187 23.11 -24.10 -14.34
C PHE A 187 24.53 -24.37 -13.83
N ILE A 188 24.94 -23.78 -12.70
CA ILE A 188 26.27 -24.03 -12.12
C ILE A 188 26.43 -25.52 -11.79
N THR A 189 25.40 -26.12 -11.19
CA THR A 189 25.44 -27.53 -10.81
C THR A 189 25.57 -28.42 -12.05
N PHE A 190 24.78 -28.15 -13.09
CA PHE A 190 24.90 -28.84 -14.37
C PHE A 190 26.32 -28.72 -14.96
N VAL A 191 26.86 -27.50 -15.08
CA VAL A 191 28.19 -27.25 -15.62
C VAL A 191 29.29 -27.96 -14.81
N TYR A 192 29.22 -27.91 -13.48
CA TYR A 192 30.21 -28.51 -12.60
C TYR A 192 30.23 -30.05 -12.72
N PHE A 193 29.07 -30.69 -12.59
CA PHE A 193 28.97 -32.15 -12.61
C PHE A 193 29.19 -32.74 -14.01
N THR A 194 28.85 -32.02 -15.09
CA THR A 194 29.23 -32.40 -16.45
C THR A 194 30.74 -32.28 -16.68
N LYS A 195 31.40 -31.21 -16.21
CA LYS A 195 32.87 -31.07 -16.29
C LYS A 195 33.59 -32.19 -15.54
N LYS A 196 33.04 -32.65 -14.41
CA LYS A 196 33.58 -33.77 -13.62
C LYS A 196 33.26 -35.16 -14.20
N LYS A 197 32.56 -35.24 -15.35
CA LYS A 197 32.12 -36.49 -16.00
C LYS A 197 31.24 -37.38 -15.11
N LEU A 198 30.60 -36.79 -14.11
CA LEU A 198 29.63 -37.49 -13.24
C LEU A 198 28.25 -37.58 -13.90
N ILE A 199 27.99 -36.70 -14.87
CA ILE A 199 26.78 -36.67 -15.69
C ILE A 199 27.21 -36.62 -17.16
N PRO A 200 26.65 -37.47 -18.04
CA PRO A 200 26.89 -37.39 -19.48
C PRO A 200 26.41 -36.05 -20.04
N LYS A 201 27.03 -35.58 -21.14
CA LYS A 201 26.51 -34.44 -21.90
C LYS A 201 25.17 -34.84 -22.50
N ASN A 202 24.08 -34.47 -21.83
CA ASN A 202 22.73 -34.75 -22.27
C ASN A 202 22.17 -33.54 -23.03
N LEU A 203 21.92 -33.71 -24.33
CA LEU A 203 21.34 -32.68 -25.18
C LEU A 203 19.94 -32.26 -24.69
N PHE A 204 19.14 -33.21 -24.20
CA PHE A 204 17.80 -32.94 -23.66
C PHE A 204 17.86 -31.99 -22.45
N LEU A 205 18.73 -32.27 -21.48
CA LEU A 205 18.86 -31.42 -20.29
C LEU A 205 19.40 -30.02 -20.65
N SER A 206 20.29 -29.93 -21.64
CA SER A 206 20.80 -28.65 -22.14
C SER A 206 19.69 -27.83 -22.83
N LEU A 207 18.81 -28.51 -23.58
CA LEU A 207 17.65 -27.89 -24.21
C LEU A 207 16.64 -27.40 -23.17
N VAL A 208 16.32 -28.22 -22.16
CA VAL A 208 15.46 -27.82 -21.04
C VAL A 208 16.02 -26.57 -20.35
N MET A 209 17.32 -26.57 -20.02
CA MET A 209 17.99 -25.40 -19.42
C MET A 209 17.89 -24.16 -20.31
N GLY A 210 18.13 -24.30 -21.62
CA GLY A 210 17.98 -23.22 -22.58
C GLY A 210 16.54 -22.67 -22.65
N THR A 211 15.55 -23.56 -22.68
CA THR A 211 14.13 -23.15 -22.67
C THR A 211 13.71 -22.49 -21.36
N THR A 212 14.19 -22.98 -20.21
CA THR A 212 13.92 -22.36 -18.91
C THR A 212 14.53 -20.97 -18.83
N PHE A 213 15.77 -20.79 -19.29
CA PHE A 213 16.41 -19.48 -19.35
C PHE A 213 15.58 -18.49 -20.18
N LEU A 214 15.20 -18.90 -21.39
CA LEU A 214 14.39 -18.06 -22.28
C LEU A 214 13.02 -17.75 -21.66
N ALA A 215 12.38 -18.71 -21.01
CA ALA A 215 11.09 -18.49 -20.35
C ALA A 215 11.21 -17.50 -19.18
N VAL A 216 12.20 -17.65 -18.30
CA VAL A 216 12.41 -16.73 -17.16
C VAL A 216 12.77 -15.33 -17.63
N VAL A 217 13.65 -15.20 -18.63
CA VAL A 217 14.02 -13.89 -19.20
C VAL A 217 12.82 -13.24 -19.89
N TYR A 218 12.07 -14.00 -20.68
CA TYR A 218 10.87 -13.51 -21.36
C TYR A 218 9.80 -13.07 -20.34
N GLY A 219 9.58 -13.86 -19.29
CA GLY A 219 8.69 -13.51 -18.18
C GLY A 219 9.11 -12.21 -17.50
N TYR A 220 10.39 -12.08 -17.14
CA TYR A 220 10.92 -10.87 -16.52
C TYR A 220 10.77 -9.64 -17.43
N MET A 221 11.02 -9.74 -18.73
CA MET A 221 10.90 -8.58 -19.64
C MET A 221 9.45 -8.11 -19.84
N ASN A 222 8.48 -9.03 -19.79
CA ASN A 222 7.08 -8.73 -20.13
C ASN A 222 6.15 -8.60 -18.90
N ASN A 223 6.64 -8.88 -17.69
CA ASN A 223 5.79 -8.95 -16.50
C ASN A 223 4.97 -7.66 -16.26
N ARG A 224 5.54 -6.47 -16.51
CA ARG A 224 4.86 -5.18 -16.31
C ARG A 224 3.68 -4.99 -17.25
N GLU A 225 3.86 -5.31 -18.54
CA GLU A 225 2.77 -5.22 -19.52
C GLU A 225 1.67 -6.25 -19.25
N TRP A 226 2.07 -7.45 -18.81
CA TRP A 226 1.12 -8.48 -18.41
C TRP A 226 0.30 -8.01 -17.22
N GLN A 227 0.92 -7.42 -16.20
CA GLN A 227 0.21 -6.95 -15.01
C GLN A 227 -0.95 -6.02 -15.38
N VAL A 228 -0.73 -5.00 -16.20
CA VAL A 228 -1.79 -4.07 -16.61
C VAL A 228 -2.89 -4.78 -17.41
N LYS A 229 -2.52 -5.65 -18.37
CA LYS A 229 -3.50 -6.38 -19.19
C LYS A 229 -4.32 -7.39 -18.39
N ILE A 230 -3.71 -8.01 -17.39
CA ILE A 230 -4.35 -9.00 -16.51
C ILE A 230 -5.23 -8.31 -15.48
N GLU A 231 -4.84 -7.11 -15.06
CA GLU A 231 -5.58 -6.31 -14.08
C GLU A 231 -6.84 -5.67 -14.68
N GLN A 232 -6.81 -5.27 -15.95
CA GLN A 232 -7.92 -4.56 -16.61
C GLN A 232 -9.32 -5.18 -16.41
N PRO A 233 -9.54 -6.51 -16.51
CA PRO A 233 -10.85 -7.12 -16.28
C PRO A 233 -11.43 -6.92 -14.87
N LEU A 234 -10.60 -6.54 -13.89
CA LEU A 234 -11.04 -6.23 -12.52
C LEU A 234 -11.69 -4.85 -12.39
N TYR A 235 -11.62 -4.02 -13.44
CA TYR A 235 -12.14 -2.66 -13.45
C TYR A 235 -13.06 -2.46 -14.64
N ASP A 236 -14.22 -1.85 -14.41
CA ASP A 236 -15.20 -1.54 -15.47
C ASP A 236 -14.63 -0.60 -16.53
N ASP A 237 -13.73 0.29 -16.12
CA ASP A 237 -13.20 1.38 -16.91
C ASP A 237 -11.72 1.17 -17.28
N PRO A 238 -11.24 1.72 -18.41
CA PRO A 238 -9.84 1.61 -18.81
C PRO A 238 -8.87 2.14 -17.75
N ILE A 239 -7.89 1.31 -17.38
CA ILE A 239 -6.80 1.70 -16.49
C ILE A 239 -5.87 2.67 -17.23
N ILE A 240 -5.71 3.87 -16.69
CA ILE A 240 -4.78 4.89 -17.19
C ILE A 240 -3.50 4.97 -16.34
N TYR A 241 -3.54 4.44 -15.12
CA TYR A 241 -2.40 4.39 -14.21
C TYR A 241 -2.52 3.16 -13.30
N SER A 242 -1.42 2.40 -13.14
CA SER A 242 -1.33 1.32 -12.15
C SER A 242 0.08 1.30 -11.56
N GLN A 243 0.17 1.31 -10.23
CA GLN A 243 1.42 1.24 -9.49
C GLN A 243 1.22 0.49 -8.17
N THR A 244 2.16 -0.37 -7.79
CA THR A 244 2.22 -0.96 -6.45
C THR A 244 3.30 -0.24 -5.62
N SER A 245 2.92 0.32 -4.48
CA SER A 245 3.83 0.86 -3.47
C SER A 245 4.11 -0.20 -2.39
N GLN A 246 4.96 0.11 -1.43
CA GLN A 246 5.20 -0.77 -0.27
C GLN A 246 3.96 -0.90 0.65
N TYR A 247 2.98 0.01 0.51
CA TYR A 247 1.80 0.08 1.37
C TYR A 247 0.54 -0.43 0.69
N GLN A 248 0.40 -0.19 -0.62
CA GLN A 248 -0.85 -0.43 -1.33
C GLN A 248 -0.67 -0.47 -2.84
N HIS A 249 -1.68 -1.01 -3.53
CA HIS A 249 -1.80 -0.94 -4.96
C HIS A 249 -2.72 0.22 -5.37
N ILE A 250 -2.18 1.14 -6.17
CA ILE A 250 -2.86 2.36 -6.64
C ILE A 250 -3.24 2.17 -8.11
N VAL A 251 -4.53 2.31 -8.41
CA VAL A 251 -5.05 2.26 -9.79
C VAL A 251 -5.92 3.48 -10.06
N ILE A 252 -5.73 4.09 -11.24
CA ILE A 252 -6.63 5.13 -11.75
C ILE A 252 -7.25 4.62 -13.04
N THR A 253 -8.58 4.67 -13.10
CA THR A 253 -9.34 4.39 -14.32
C THR A 253 -9.95 5.67 -14.88
N HIS A 254 -10.22 5.68 -16.19
CA HIS A 254 -10.83 6.82 -16.87
C HIS A 254 -11.91 6.37 -17.86
N TYR A 255 -13.16 6.66 -17.50
CA TYR A 255 -14.30 6.48 -18.38
C TYR A 255 -14.52 7.74 -19.24
N LYS A 256 -13.92 7.72 -20.44
CA LYS A 256 -13.96 8.83 -21.39
C LYS A 256 -15.35 9.39 -21.72
N PRO A 257 -16.43 8.58 -21.85
CA PRO A 257 -17.73 9.13 -22.24
C PRO A 257 -18.34 10.12 -21.23
N PHE A 258 -18.06 9.99 -19.94
CA PHE A 258 -18.48 10.95 -18.90
C PHE A 258 -17.32 11.76 -18.31
N ASP A 259 -16.12 11.62 -18.87
CA ASP A 259 -14.88 12.14 -18.29
C ASP A 259 -14.73 11.79 -16.79
N GLU A 260 -15.16 10.59 -16.44
CA GLU A 260 -15.22 10.11 -15.06
C GLU A 260 -13.91 9.39 -14.72
N ILE A 261 -13.27 9.84 -13.64
CA ILE A 261 -12.01 9.31 -13.14
C ILE A 261 -12.28 8.66 -11.81
N ARG A 262 -11.78 7.45 -11.64
CA ARG A 262 -11.86 6.71 -10.37
C ARG A 262 -10.47 6.34 -9.87
N LEU A 263 -10.24 6.54 -8.59
CA LEU A 263 -9.03 6.13 -7.88
C LEU A 263 -9.37 4.94 -6.98
N PHE A 264 -8.59 3.87 -7.12
CA PHE A 264 -8.72 2.66 -6.31
C PHE A 264 -7.43 2.42 -5.52
N LEU A 265 -7.59 2.04 -4.25
CA LEU A 265 -6.51 1.57 -3.39
C LEU A 265 -6.82 0.13 -2.95
N ASN A 266 -5.93 -0.80 -3.29
CA ASN A 266 -6.11 -2.24 -3.08
C ASN A 266 -7.47 -2.75 -3.63
N GLY A 267 -7.89 -2.23 -4.78
CA GLY A 267 -9.17 -2.59 -5.42
C GLY A 267 -10.40 -1.88 -4.85
N ASN A 268 -10.30 -1.17 -3.73
CA ASN A 268 -11.42 -0.42 -3.15
C ASN A 268 -11.46 0.99 -3.72
N LEU A 269 -12.62 1.44 -4.20
CA LEU A 269 -12.81 2.80 -4.69
C LEU A 269 -12.60 3.81 -3.55
N GLN A 270 -11.76 4.81 -3.77
CA GLN A 270 -11.43 5.86 -2.79
C GLN A 270 -11.86 7.25 -3.24
N LEU A 271 -11.98 7.48 -4.54
CA LEU A 271 -12.39 8.77 -5.08
C LEU A 271 -12.99 8.57 -6.47
N CYS A 272 -14.09 9.27 -6.74
CA CYS A 272 -14.66 9.41 -8.07
C CYS A 272 -14.79 10.90 -8.40
N SER A 273 -14.31 11.33 -9.58
CA SER A 273 -14.20 12.75 -9.93
C SER A 273 -15.54 13.46 -10.07
N THR A 274 -16.62 12.72 -10.30
CA THR A 274 -17.97 13.26 -10.53
C THR A 274 -18.74 13.55 -9.24
N ASP A 275 -18.32 12.99 -8.10
CA ASP A 275 -19.02 13.14 -6.82
C ASP A 275 -18.13 13.34 -5.59
N GLU A 276 -16.81 13.50 -5.77
CA GLU A 276 -15.88 13.75 -4.66
C GLU A 276 -16.23 15.01 -3.84
N ASP A 277 -16.93 15.97 -4.43
CA ASP A 277 -17.43 17.15 -3.72
C ASP A 277 -18.48 16.79 -2.66
N ARG A 278 -19.30 15.76 -2.91
CA ARG A 278 -20.24 15.18 -1.93
C ARG A 278 -19.55 14.48 -0.78
N TYR A 279 -18.28 14.12 -0.93
CA TYR A 279 -17.47 13.53 0.14
C TYR A 279 -16.64 14.59 0.88
N HIS A 280 -15.84 15.38 0.16
CA HIS A 280 -14.88 16.29 0.76
C HIS A 280 -15.51 17.55 1.34
N GLU A 281 -16.62 18.05 0.78
CA GLU A 281 -17.28 19.24 1.33
C GLU A 281 -17.93 18.96 2.69
N PRO A 282 -18.72 17.87 2.89
CA PRO A 282 -19.20 17.46 4.22
C PRO A 282 -18.09 17.05 5.18
N LEU A 283 -17.01 16.45 4.68
CA LEU A 283 -15.85 16.13 5.52
C LEU A 283 -15.18 17.39 6.08
N VAL A 284 -15.06 18.47 5.30
CA VAL A 284 -14.23 19.63 5.69
C VAL A 284 -15.04 20.80 6.25
N HIS A 285 -16.08 21.24 5.54
CA HIS A 285 -16.71 22.55 5.80
C HIS A 285 -17.46 22.66 7.14
N PRO A 286 -18.18 21.62 7.62
CA PRO A 286 -18.80 21.65 8.94
C PRO A 286 -17.79 21.87 10.07
N ALA A 287 -16.69 21.12 10.06
CA ALA A 287 -15.65 21.22 11.08
C ALA A 287 -14.97 22.60 11.05
N MET A 288 -14.57 23.06 9.86
CA MET A 288 -13.94 24.37 9.66
C MET A 288 -14.85 25.53 10.08
N THR A 289 -16.16 25.41 9.89
CA THR A 289 -17.12 26.47 10.21
C THR A 289 -17.43 26.53 11.69
N LEU A 290 -17.57 25.37 12.35
CA LEU A 290 -17.85 25.26 13.78
C LEU A 290 -16.67 25.68 14.66
N ALA A 291 -15.44 25.46 14.19
CA ALA A 291 -14.23 25.80 14.92
C ALA A 291 -14.06 27.32 15.09
N LYS A 292 -13.82 27.74 16.34
CA LYS A 292 -13.62 29.17 16.70
C LYS A 292 -12.26 29.69 16.20
N GLY A 293 -11.21 28.91 16.45
CA GLY A 293 -9.91 29.03 15.77
C GLY A 293 -9.94 28.14 14.53
N ARG A 294 -9.26 28.52 13.46
CA ARG A 294 -9.09 27.70 12.25
C ARG A 294 -7.77 27.99 11.57
N GLU A 295 -6.75 28.31 12.39
CA GLU A 295 -5.45 28.75 11.88
C GLU A 295 -4.51 27.56 11.65
N ARG A 296 -4.61 26.52 12.49
CA ARG A 296 -3.82 25.30 12.38
C ARG A 296 -4.73 24.11 12.12
N VAL A 297 -4.56 23.48 10.96
CA VAL A 297 -5.34 22.31 10.54
C VAL A 297 -4.43 21.09 10.39
N LEU A 298 -4.88 19.95 10.89
CA LEU A 298 -4.23 18.65 10.71
C LEU A 298 -5.14 17.76 9.86
N ILE A 299 -4.59 17.18 8.80
CA ILE A 299 -5.23 16.15 7.98
C ILE A 299 -4.44 14.87 8.19
N LEU A 300 -5.11 13.83 8.69
CA LEU A 300 -4.57 12.48 8.84
C LEU A 300 -5.18 11.63 7.71
N GLY A 301 -4.34 11.17 6.79
CA GLY A 301 -4.75 10.61 5.50
C GLY A 301 -4.93 11.68 4.44
N GLY A 302 -5.93 11.53 3.56
CA GLY A 302 -6.26 12.50 2.52
C GLY A 302 -5.14 12.73 1.49
N GLY A 303 -4.33 11.71 1.21
CA GLY A 303 -3.18 11.79 0.31
C GLY A 303 -3.50 12.16 -1.15
N ASP A 304 -4.77 12.12 -1.56
CA ASP A 304 -5.30 12.60 -2.85
C ASP A 304 -5.35 14.15 -2.93
N GLY A 305 -5.41 14.83 -1.79
CA GLY A 305 -5.36 16.30 -1.68
C GLY A 305 -6.69 17.03 -1.86
N CYS A 306 -7.82 16.36 -1.97
CA CYS A 306 -9.12 17.02 -2.11
C CYS A 306 -9.60 17.61 -0.77
N ALA A 307 -9.38 16.92 0.36
CA ALA A 307 -9.59 17.53 1.67
C ALA A 307 -8.71 18.78 1.88
N LEU A 308 -7.44 18.73 1.43
CA LEU A 308 -6.53 19.87 1.47
C LEU A 308 -7.04 21.04 0.62
N ARG A 309 -7.53 20.76 -0.60
CA ARG A 309 -8.16 21.76 -1.49
C ARG A 309 -9.28 22.52 -0.77
N GLU A 310 -10.16 21.79 -0.10
CA GLU A 310 -11.30 22.38 0.62
C GLU A 310 -10.87 23.19 1.84
N VAL A 311 -9.84 22.76 2.57
CA VAL A 311 -9.26 23.51 3.70
C VAL A 311 -8.65 24.84 3.22
N LEU A 312 -7.95 24.82 2.08
CA LEU A 312 -7.26 26.01 1.53
C LEU A 312 -8.21 27.12 1.05
N LYS A 313 -9.52 26.84 0.90
CA LYS A 313 -10.53 27.88 0.67
C LYS A 313 -10.64 28.88 1.83
N TYR A 314 -10.24 28.50 3.04
CA TYR A 314 -10.35 29.33 4.23
C TYR A 314 -9.14 30.24 4.42
N LYS A 315 -9.27 31.54 4.09
CA LYS A 315 -8.21 32.56 4.19
C LYS A 315 -7.58 32.77 5.58
N ARG A 316 -8.20 32.25 6.64
CA ARG A 316 -7.70 32.34 8.03
C ARG A 316 -6.76 31.19 8.39
N VAL A 317 -6.67 30.16 7.56
CA VAL A 317 -5.73 29.06 7.74
C VAL A 317 -4.31 29.60 7.54
N LYS A 318 -3.42 29.30 8.49
CA LYS A 318 -2.01 29.70 8.45
C LYS A 318 -1.11 28.50 8.22
N GLU A 319 -1.43 27.36 8.82
CA GLU A 319 -0.66 26.13 8.73
C GLU A 319 -1.60 24.94 8.48
N VAL A 320 -1.28 24.14 7.47
CA VAL A 320 -1.90 22.84 7.24
C VAL A 320 -0.82 21.78 7.33
N MET A 321 -1.03 20.79 8.19
CA MET A 321 -0.20 19.60 8.29
C MET A 321 -0.97 18.43 7.69
N LEU A 322 -0.52 17.89 6.56
CA LEU A 322 -1.05 16.66 5.97
C LEU A 322 -0.10 15.50 6.29
N VAL A 323 -0.62 14.45 6.92
CA VAL A 323 0.14 13.26 7.31
C VAL A 323 -0.49 12.05 6.62
N ASP A 324 0.22 11.50 5.65
CA ASP A 324 -0.22 10.32 4.91
C ASP A 324 0.84 9.22 5.02
N LEU A 325 0.46 7.95 5.02
CA LEU A 325 1.43 6.86 5.14
C LEU A 325 2.24 6.67 3.84
N ASP A 326 1.61 6.86 2.68
CA ASP A 326 2.16 6.46 1.39
C ASP A 326 2.73 7.65 0.58
N PRO A 327 4.07 7.75 0.43
CA PRO A 327 4.69 8.77 -0.41
C PRO A 327 4.34 8.62 -1.89
N ALA A 328 3.97 7.42 -2.36
CA ALA A 328 3.54 7.24 -3.74
C ALA A 328 2.21 7.98 -4.00
N MET A 329 1.27 7.93 -3.05
CA MET A 329 -0.04 8.58 -3.17
C MET A 329 0.07 10.10 -3.18
N THR A 330 0.76 10.68 -2.19
CA THR A 330 0.99 12.13 -2.12
C THR A 330 1.79 12.68 -3.31
N LYS A 331 2.79 11.93 -3.80
CA LYS A 331 3.51 12.30 -5.03
C LYS A 331 2.60 12.25 -6.25
N LEU A 332 1.75 11.24 -6.37
CA LEU A 332 0.81 11.10 -7.47
C LEU A 332 -0.18 12.27 -7.47
N ALA A 333 -0.75 12.60 -6.31
CA ALA A 333 -1.66 13.72 -6.16
C ALA A 333 -1.03 15.08 -6.49
N ALA A 334 0.27 15.24 -6.23
CA ALA A 334 1.00 16.48 -6.54
C ALA A 334 1.48 16.60 -8.00
N THR A 335 1.58 15.50 -8.74
CA THR A 335 2.27 15.51 -10.07
C THR A 335 1.45 14.94 -11.22
N HIS A 336 0.47 14.08 -10.96
CA HIS A 336 -0.29 13.42 -12.01
C HIS A 336 -1.40 14.35 -12.54
N PRO A 337 -1.43 14.67 -13.86
CA PRO A 337 -2.34 15.67 -14.43
C PRO A 337 -3.81 15.50 -14.05
N VAL A 338 -4.26 14.25 -13.98
CA VAL A 338 -5.63 13.89 -13.61
C VAL A 338 -5.93 14.25 -12.15
N LEU A 339 -5.07 13.86 -11.20
CA LEU A 339 -5.30 14.16 -9.79
C LEU A 339 -5.08 15.64 -9.48
N THR A 340 -4.09 16.28 -10.13
CA THR A 340 -3.88 17.73 -10.00
C THR A 340 -5.06 18.54 -10.53
N GLY A 341 -5.78 18.02 -11.53
CA GLY A 341 -7.03 18.61 -12.02
C GLY A 341 -8.15 18.54 -10.98
N ILE A 342 -8.32 17.38 -10.34
CA ILE A 342 -9.36 17.16 -9.31
C ILE A 342 -9.05 17.95 -8.04
N ASN A 343 -7.84 17.84 -7.50
CA ASN A 343 -7.43 18.56 -6.28
C ASN A 343 -7.08 20.04 -6.52
N GLN A 344 -7.18 20.53 -7.77
CA GLN A 344 -6.91 21.91 -8.16
C GLN A 344 -5.51 22.41 -7.76
N ASN A 345 -4.50 21.55 -7.89
CA ASN A 345 -3.11 21.82 -7.51
C ASN A 345 -2.98 22.20 -6.02
N SER A 346 -3.74 21.59 -5.12
CA SER A 346 -3.69 21.89 -3.68
C SER A 346 -2.29 21.66 -3.05
N PHE A 347 -1.44 20.86 -3.70
CA PHE A 347 -0.05 20.63 -3.30
C PHE A 347 0.97 21.62 -3.89
N GLN A 348 0.56 22.64 -4.68
CA GLN A 348 1.50 23.51 -5.41
C GLN A 348 2.51 24.23 -4.50
N ASP A 349 2.09 24.66 -3.31
CA ASP A 349 2.95 25.32 -2.31
C ASP A 349 3.31 24.38 -1.14
N ALA A 350 3.04 23.07 -1.27
CA ALA A 350 3.28 22.10 -0.22
C ALA A 350 4.77 21.79 -0.04
N ARG A 351 5.24 21.86 1.20
CA ARG A 351 6.61 21.52 1.59
C ARG A 351 6.63 20.15 2.26
N VAL A 352 7.40 19.22 1.70
CA VAL A 352 7.62 17.90 2.34
C VAL A 352 8.56 18.07 3.53
N ILE A 353 8.15 17.60 4.71
CA ILE A 353 8.90 17.72 5.96
C ILE A 353 9.15 16.35 6.60
N THR A 354 10.18 16.26 7.45
CA THR A 354 10.59 15.03 8.14
C THR A 354 10.70 15.27 9.65
N LEU A 355 10.24 14.33 10.49
CA LEU A 355 10.45 14.40 11.95
C LEU A 355 11.94 14.19 12.27
N THR A 356 12.44 14.99 13.20
CA THR A 356 13.77 14.83 13.80
C THR A 356 13.62 14.80 15.32
N GLU A 357 14.59 14.27 16.05
CA GLU A 357 14.53 14.06 17.52
C GLU A 357 14.26 15.35 18.35
N GLN A 358 14.32 16.54 17.74
CA GLN A 358 14.03 17.83 18.38
C GLN A 358 12.67 18.45 17.97
N GLY A 359 11.82 17.72 17.24
CA GLY A 359 10.50 18.17 16.77
C GLY A 359 10.35 18.15 15.24
N ILE A 360 9.37 18.90 14.72
CA ILE A 360 9.21 19.15 13.28
C ILE A 360 10.34 20.10 12.85
N THR A 361 11.35 19.57 12.17
CA THR A 361 12.41 20.38 11.56
C THR A 361 12.19 20.39 10.05
N PRO A 362 12.39 21.51 9.34
CA PRO A 362 12.31 21.52 7.89
C PRO A 362 13.21 20.41 7.32
N GLY A 363 12.63 19.50 6.54
CA GLY A 363 13.40 18.70 5.61
C GLY A 363 14.08 19.62 4.58
N PRO A 364 15.04 19.13 3.78
CA PRO A 364 15.65 19.95 2.75
C PRO A 364 14.57 20.60 1.89
N ASP A 365 14.62 21.94 1.75
CA ASP A 365 13.75 22.75 0.90
C ASP A 365 13.81 22.22 -0.54
N ARG A 366 12.97 21.23 -0.86
CA ARG A 366 12.69 20.85 -2.23
C ARG A 366 11.41 21.55 -2.62
N GLN A 367 11.58 22.71 -3.24
CA GLN A 367 10.54 23.24 -4.10
C GLN A 367 10.23 22.19 -5.17
N ILE A 368 8.98 21.73 -5.20
CA ILE A 368 8.47 20.86 -6.24
C ILE A 368 8.17 21.78 -7.44
N TYR A 369 9.21 22.25 -8.12
CA TYR A 369 9.06 23.15 -9.27
C TYR A 369 8.45 22.43 -10.48
N MET A 370 7.50 23.10 -11.14
CA MET A 370 7.52 23.27 -12.60
C MET A 370 7.73 24.75 -12.89
N GLU A 371 8.90 25.13 -13.41
CA GLU A 371 9.02 26.35 -14.20
C GLU A 371 8.27 26.10 -15.52
N THR A 372 7.12 26.76 -15.71
CA THR A 372 6.60 26.98 -17.06
C THR A 372 7.58 27.91 -17.79
N THR A 373 8.52 27.30 -18.52
CA THR A 373 9.34 28.02 -19.49
C THR A 373 8.46 28.34 -20.69
N ASP A 374 7.70 29.42 -20.62
CA ASP A 374 7.22 30.06 -21.84
C ASP A 374 8.37 30.89 -22.42
N LYS A 375 9.32 30.19 -23.07
CA LYS A 375 10.31 30.78 -23.96
C LYS A 375 9.66 31.02 -25.32
N SER A 376 8.66 31.89 -25.36
CA SER A 376 8.25 32.54 -26.61
C SER A 376 8.02 34.01 -26.32
N LEU A 377 9.11 34.78 -26.42
CA LEU A 377 9.23 36.22 -26.70
C LEU A 377 10.67 36.61 -26.35
N ALA A 378 11.60 36.08 -27.13
CA ALA A 378 12.92 36.67 -27.25
C ALA A 378 12.80 37.82 -28.26
N ASP A 379 12.79 39.06 -27.78
CA ASP A 379 13.07 40.20 -28.65
C ASP A 379 14.53 40.65 -28.47
N PRO A 380 15.26 40.88 -29.57
CA PRO A 380 16.66 41.28 -29.53
C PRO A 380 16.80 42.77 -29.20
N VAL A 381 17.92 43.08 -28.55
CA VAL A 381 18.34 44.39 -28.11
C VAL A 381 18.55 45.36 -29.29
N GLY A 382 17.83 46.49 -29.23
CA GLY A 382 18.40 47.85 -29.34
C GLY A 382 18.55 48.48 -30.73
N GLN A 383 17.85 49.60 -30.95
CA GLN A 383 18.48 50.84 -31.43
C GLN A 383 17.57 52.07 -31.22
N THR A 384 18.26 53.20 -31.06
CA THR A 384 17.87 54.53 -30.61
C THR A 384 17.02 55.35 -31.59
N SER A 385 16.17 56.24 -31.05
CA SER A 385 16.09 57.70 -31.30
C SER A 385 14.67 58.26 -31.41
N ASN A 386 14.49 59.41 -30.72
CA ASN A 386 13.52 60.51 -30.85
C ASN A 386 12.24 60.34 -31.70
N ASP A 387 11.06 60.63 -31.12
CA ASP A 387 10.37 61.93 -31.30
C ASP A 387 8.99 61.98 -30.59
N GLN A 388 8.52 63.21 -30.41
CA GLN A 388 7.33 63.66 -29.71
C GLN A 388 5.99 63.13 -30.27
N ALA A 389 5.02 62.86 -29.39
CA ALA A 389 3.65 63.45 -29.39
C ALA A 389 2.61 62.54 -28.70
N SER A 390 1.80 63.18 -27.83
CA SER A 390 0.41 62.88 -27.43
C SER A 390 -0.26 61.58 -27.91
N THR A 391 -0.93 60.83 -27.04
CA THR A 391 -2.36 60.99 -26.65
C THR A 391 -2.77 59.81 -25.76
N ASP A 392 -3.75 60.06 -24.89
CA ASP A 392 -4.47 59.17 -23.98
C ASP A 392 -4.59 57.69 -24.37
N GLN A 393 -4.36 56.81 -23.39
CA GLN A 393 -5.38 55.87 -22.91
C GLN A 393 -4.92 55.12 -21.65
N ALA A 394 -5.73 55.25 -20.61
CA ALA A 394 -5.61 54.51 -19.37
C ALA A 394 -5.79 53.00 -19.61
N MET A 395 -4.82 52.19 -19.19
CA MET A 395 -5.06 50.79 -18.83
C MET A 395 -4.36 50.43 -17.53
N VAL A 396 -5.18 49.84 -16.67
CA VAL A 396 -4.96 49.43 -15.29
C VAL A 396 -3.80 48.44 -15.19
N LYS A 397 -2.72 48.82 -14.49
CA LYS A 397 -1.70 47.89 -13.99
C LYS A 397 -2.33 46.98 -12.93
N LYS A 398 -2.81 45.80 -13.33
CA LYS A 398 -3.19 44.73 -12.39
C LYS A 398 -1.93 43.95 -12.02
N SER A 399 -1.20 44.47 -11.03
CA SER A 399 -0.15 43.73 -10.32
C SER A 399 -0.81 42.55 -9.58
N SER A 400 -0.71 41.33 -10.13
CA SER A 400 -1.09 40.10 -9.43
C SER A 400 -0.09 39.84 -8.31
N ARG A 401 -0.37 40.39 -7.13
CA ARG A 401 0.35 40.11 -5.90
C ARG A 401 0.05 38.66 -5.51
N ALA A 402 1.02 37.76 -5.66
CA ALA A 402 0.90 36.37 -5.21
C ALA A 402 0.47 36.38 -3.73
N GLN A 403 -0.73 35.87 -3.48
CA GLN A 403 -1.36 35.91 -2.16
C GLN A 403 -0.95 34.63 -1.44
N HIS A 404 -0.12 34.73 -0.41
CA HIS A 404 0.29 33.59 0.42
C HIS A 404 -0.94 33.02 1.14
N LEU A 405 -1.39 31.81 0.76
CA LEU A 405 -2.64 31.21 1.25
C LEU A 405 -2.47 30.53 2.62
N ALA A 406 -1.53 29.59 2.75
CA ALA A 406 -1.14 28.93 4.01
C ALA A 406 0.20 28.18 3.82
N ASP A 407 0.94 27.94 4.90
CA ASP A 407 2.07 27.01 4.87
C ASP A 407 1.53 25.57 4.90
N VAL A 408 1.57 24.89 3.75
CA VAL A 408 1.20 23.48 3.64
C VAL A 408 2.44 22.62 3.86
N LYS A 409 2.36 21.74 4.85
CA LYS A 409 3.40 20.76 5.17
C LYS A 409 2.86 19.36 4.90
N VAL A 410 3.66 18.51 4.28
CA VAL A 410 3.31 17.12 4.00
C VAL A 410 4.33 16.21 4.67
N MET A 411 3.85 15.18 5.37
CA MET A 411 4.71 14.20 6.00
C MET A 411 4.26 12.77 5.66
N ASN A 412 5.22 11.94 5.23
CA ASN A 412 4.97 10.54 4.93
C ASN A 412 5.35 9.64 6.11
N ILE A 413 4.41 9.44 7.05
CA ILE A 413 4.60 8.61 8.25
C ILE A 413 3.26 8.08 8.75
N ASP A 414 3.29 6.98 9.49
CA ASP A 414 2.14 6.48 10.25
C ASP A 414 1.57 7.56 11.19
N ALA A 415 0.27 7.81 11.11
CA ALA A 415 -0.41 8.87 11.84
C ALA A 415 -0.33 8.69 13.36
N ASP A 416 -0.34 7.45 13.85
CA ASP A 416 -0.22 7.17 15.29
C ASP A 416 1.19 7.47 15.80
N LYS A 417 2.23 7.12 15.03
CA LYS A 417 3.62 7.52 15.32
C LYS A 417 3.82 9.03 15.24
N PHE A 418 3.18 9.71 14.29
CA PHE A 418 3.23 11.17 14.19
C PHE A 418 2.67 11.82 15.46
N LEU A 419 1.48 11.40 15.90
CA LEU A 419 0.84 11.93 17.11
C LEU A 419 1.60 11.61 18.41
N GLU A 420 2.47 10.61 18.43
CA GLU A 420 3.35 10.34 19.58
C GLU A 420 4.51 11.33 19.70
N GLN A 421 4.97 11.87 18.56
CA GLN A 421 6.22 12.63 18.48
C GLN A 421 5.99 14.13 18.33
N VAL A 422 4.86 14.52 17.76
CA VAL A 422 4.59 15.92 17.44
C VAL A 422 4.16 16.71 18.68
N PRO A 423 4.71 17.92 18.92
CA PRO A 423 4.21 18.81 19.95
C PRO A 423 3.10 19.74 19.43
N GLY A 424 2.25 20.19 20.35
CA GLY A 424 1.30 21.28 20.12
C GLY A 424 -0.14 20.83 19.88
N TYR A 425 -0.95 21.71 19.30
CA TYR A 425 -2.37 21.48 19.09
C TYR A 425 -2.86 22.07 17.77
N TRP A 426 -3.95 21.52 17.24
CA TRP A 426 -4.65 22.01 16.06
C TRP A 426 -6.07 22.43 16.40
N ASP A 427 -6.55 23.42 15.67
CA ASP A 427 -7.92 23.91 15.81
C ASP A 427 -8.91 22.99 15.11
N VAL A 428 -8.49 22.38 14.00
CA VAL A 428 -9.28 21.42 13.25
C VAL A 428 -8.42 20.20 12.94
N ILE A 429 -8.97 19.01 13.19
CA ILE A 429 -8.33 17.72 12.85
C ILE A 429 -9.29 16.93 11.96
N ILE A 430 -8.85 16.58 10.77
CA ILE A 430 -9.62 15.87 9.75
C ILE A 430 -9.01 14.47 9.61
N LEU A 431 -9.82 13.44 9.84
CA LEU A 431 -9.42 12.05 9.65
C LEU A 431 -10.08 11.53 8.37
N ASP A 432 -9.24 11.35 7.36
CA ASP A 432 -9.59 10.94 6.01
C ASP A 432 -8.79 9.68 5.65
N MET A 433 -9.02 8.64 6.44
CA MET A 433 -8.31 7.36 6.36
C MET A 433 -9.23 6.32 5.69
N PRO A 434 -8.66 5.29 5.04
CA PRO A 434 -9.46 4.16 4.57
C PRO A 434 -10.13 3.41 5.72
N ASP A 435 -11.24 2.74 5.40
CA ASP A 435 -12.03 1.94 6.35
C ASP A 435 -11.19 0.87 7.09
N PRO A 436 -11.56 0.49 8.33
CA PRO A 436 -10.79 -0.39 9.23
C PRO A 436 -10.82 -1.89 8.83
N SER A 437 -10.51 -2.20 7.58
CA SER A 437 -10.49 -3.54 6.97
C SER A 437 -9.24 -4.36 7.29
N THR A 438 -8.18 -3.70 7.77
CA THR A 438 -6.93 -4.34 8.19
C THR A 438 -6.60 -3.99 9.64
N PRO A 439 -5.82 -4.81 10.34
CA PRO A 439 -5.33 -4.51 11.70
C PRO A 439 -4.63 -3.15 11.82
N GLU A 440 -3.84 -2.79 10.80
CA GLU A 440 -3.12 -1.52 10.73
C GLU A 440 -4.09 -0.33 10.67
N LEU A 441 -5.15 -0.44 9.86
CA LEU A 441 -6.19 0.57 9.75
C LEU A 441 -7.08 0.59 11.01
N ALA A 442 -7.50 -0.57 11.51
CA ALA A 442 -8.35 -0.69 12.70
C ALA A 442 -7.70 -0.08 13.96
N LYS A 443 -6.37 -0.10 14.06
CA LYS A 443 -5.60 0.61 15.10
C LYS A 443 -5.88 2.12 15.08
N LEU A 444 -6.03 2.72 13.90
CA LEU A 444 -6.29 4.16 13.69
C LEU A 444 -7.76 4.54 13.95
N TYR A 445 -8.60 3.58 14.33
CA TYR A 445 -9.96 3.82 14.84
C TYR A 445 -10.09 3.38 16.31
N SER A 446 -8.98 3.22 17.04
CA SER A 446 -8.98 2.77 18.43
C SER A 446 -9.22 3.89 19.44
N LYS A 447 -9.74 3.54 20.61
CA LYS A 447 -9.85 4.46 21.75
C LYS A 447 -8.51 5.13 22.10
N GLU A 448 -7.41 4.38 22.05
CA GLU A 448 -6.07 4.87 22.34
C GLU A 448 -5.64 5.95 21.32
N PHE A 449 -5.90 5.73 20.04
CA PHE A 449 -5.61 6.70 18.98
C PHE A 449 -6.44 7.98 19.15
N TYR A 450 -7.76 7.86 19.36
CA TYR A 450 -8.61 9.04 19.61
C TYR A 450 -8.23 9.80 20.89
N LYS A 451 -7.71 9.11 21.92
CA LYS A 451 -7.14 9.79 23.08
C LYS A 451 -5.93 10.64 22.68
N LYS A 452 -5.02 10.15 21.83
CA LYS A 452 -3.89 10.95 21.34
C LYS A 452 -4.37 12.17 20.55
N ILE A 453 -5.36 12.00 19.68
CA ILE A 453 -5.99 13.10 18.93
C ILE A 453 -6.58 14.14 19.88
N LYS A 454 -7.33 13.71 20.91
CA LYS A 454 -7.92 14.60 21.91
C LYS A 454 -6.87 15.50 22.59
N HIS A 455 -5.66 14.98 22.88
CA HIS A 455 -4.59 15.80 23.48
C HIS A 455 -4.03 16.86 22.53
N HIS A 456 -4.14 16.61 21.22
CA HIS A 456 -3.70 17.52 20.17
C HIS A 456 -4.83 18.42 19.64
N LEU A 457 -6.07 18.24 20.09
CA LEU A 457 -7.19 19.08 19.72
C LEU A 457 -7.26 20.30 20.64
N SER A 458 -7.28 21.51 20.06
CA SER A 458 -7.37 22.76 20.83
C SER A 458 -8.65 22.81 21.67
N ARG A 459 -8.68 23.66 22.71
CA ARG A 459 -9.79 23.71 23.69
C ARG A 459 -11.17 23.94 23.04
N ASN A 460 -11.22 24.67 21.93
CA ASN A 460 -12.44 24.90 21.14
C ASN A 460 -12.35 24.27 19.75
N GLY A 461 -11.44 23.30 19.58
CA GLY A 461 -11.21 22.63 18.32
C GLY A 461 -12.31 21.63 18.00
N ILE A 462 -12.47 21.38 16.71
CA ILE A 462 -13.43 20.41 16.16
C ILE A 462 -12.63 19.39 15.37
N MET A 463 -12.91 18.11 15.58
CA MET A 463 -12.43 17.05 14.69
C MET A 463 -13.57 16.45 13.90
N VAL A 464 -13.25 15.86 12.77
CA VAL A 464 -14.19 15.16 11.90
C VAL A 464 -13.54 13.87 11.41
N VAL A 465 -14.34 12.81 11.39
CA VAL A 465 -13.88 11.46 11.10
C VAL A 465 -14.80 10.84 10.07
N GLN A 466 -14.27 10.44 8.91
CA GLN A 466 -14.97 9.51 8.04
C GLN A 466 -15.25 8.21 8.83
N SER A 467 -16.47 7.69 8.75
CA SER A 467 -16.95 6.65 9.67
C SER A 467 -17.70 5.50 8.99
N THR A 468 -17.35 5.17 7.74
CA THR A 468 -18.00 4.12 6.93
C THR A 468 -19.47 4.44 6.60
N SER A 469 -20.18 3.51 5.97
CA SER A 469 -21.61 3.64 5.67
C SER A 469 -22.50 3.39 6.90
N PRO A 470 -23.41 4.30 7.29
CA PRO A 470 -24.41 4.05 8.33
C PRO A 470 -25.50 3.08 7.87
N TYR A 471 -25.57 2.76 6.58
CA TYR A 471 -26.51 1.81 5.99
C TYR A 471 -25.86 0.43 5.78
N LEU A 472 -24.81 0.36 4.95
CA LEU A 472 -24.12 -0.89 4.60
C LEU A 472 -23.21 -1.43 5.71
N ALA A 473 -22.67 -0.53 6.54
CA ALA A 473 -21.74 -0.84 7.62
C ALA A 473 -22.22 -0.25 8.95
N LYS A 474 -23.54 -0.27 9.19
CA LYS A 474 -24.21 0.38 10.33
C LYS A 474 -23.47 0.18 11.66
N GLU A 475 -23.14 -1.07 12.00
CA GLU A 475 -22.49 -1.35 13.27
C GLU A 475 -21.04 -0.84 13.34
N SER A 476 -20.32 -0.82 12.21
CA SER A 476 -19.00 -0.16 12.12
C SER A 476 -19.12 1.34 12.38
N PHE A 477 -20.08 2.01 11.72
CA PHE A 477 -20.38 3.43 11.94
C PHE A 477 -20.68 3.74 13.40
N LEU A 478 -21.58 2.97 14.03
CA LEU A 478 -21.95 3.18 15.44
C LEU A 478 -20.79 2.84 16.40
N CYS A 479 -20.00 1.80 16.12
CA CYS A 479 -18.84 1.45 16.92
C CYS A 479 -17.77 2.54 16.89
N ILE A 480 -17.53 3.17 15.74
CA ILE A 480 -16.63 4.33 15.63
C ILE A 480 -17.09 5.47 16.54
N GLY A 481 -18.38 5.85 16.48
CA GLY A 481 -18.95 6.86 17.36
C GLY A 481 -18.76 6.56 18.85
N ARG A 482 -19.13 5.35 19.29
CA ARG A 482 -18.93 4.90 20.69
C ARG A 482 -17.46 4.90 21.11
N THR A 483 -16.55 4.57 20.20
CA THR A 483 -15.12 4.53 20.46
C THR A 483 -14.54 5.94 20.64
N ILE A 484 -14.98 6.90 19.84
CA ILE A 484 -14.63 8.32 19.99
C ILE A 484 -15.14 8.84 21.35
N GLU A 485 -16.38 8.50 21.72
CA GLU A 485 -16.95 8.90 23.02
C GLU A 485 -16.19 8.29 24.19
N ALA A 486 -15.78 7.02 24.08
CA ALA A 486 -14.95 6.35 25.09
C ALA A 486 -13.55 6.96 25.25
N ALA A 487 -13.05 7.70 24.26
CA ALA A 487 -11.83 8.51 24.36
C ALA A 487 -12.06 9.85 25.10
N GLY A 488 -13.30 10.16 25.45
CA GLY A 488 -13.70 11.34 26.22
C GLY A 488 -13.95 12.56 25.34
N LEU A 489 -14.53 12.36 24.15
CA LEU A 489 -15.05 13.39 23.26
C LEU A 489 -16.58 13.26 23.18
N THR A 490 -17.25 14.31 22.74
CA THR A 490 -18.68 14.27 22.39
C THR A 490 -18.80 14.15 20.89
N THR A 491 -19.72 13.30 20.40
CA THR A 491 -19.92 13.09 18.96
C THR A 491 -21.25 13.66 18.45
N LEU A 492 -21.23 14.05 17.19
CA LEU A 492 -22.39 14.41 16.39
C LEU A 492 -22.28 13.68 15.03
N PRO A 493 -23.02 12.58 14.84
CA PRO A 493 -23.03 11.85 13.56
C PRO A 493 -23.78 12.65 12.48
N PHE A 494 -23.35 12.48 11.23
CA PHE A 494 -24.04 12.96 10.04
C PHE A 494 -23.74 12.05 8.84
N HIS A 495 -24.54 12.13 7.78
CA HIS A 495 -24.41 11.27 6.62
C HIS A 495 -24.92 11.93 5.34
N GLU A 496 -24.41 11.48 4.20
CA GLU A 496 -24.82 11.91 2.86
C GLU A 496 -24.65 10.75 1.88
N ASN A 497 -25.49 10.71 0.84
CA ASN A 497 -25.31 9.79 -0.26
C ASN A 497 -24.18 10.30 -1.18
N VAL A 498 -23.09 9.53 -1.26
CA VAL A 498 -22.04 9.69 -2.26
C VAL A 498 -22.32 8.63 -3.33
N PRO A 499 -22.81 8.97 -4.53
CA PRO A 499 -23.28 8.01 -5.53
C PRO A 499 -22.35 6.82 -5.79
N SER A 500 -21.04 7.03 -5.81
CA SER A 500 -20.05 5.98 -6.00
C SER A 500 -19.84 5.07 -4.79
N PHE A 501 -20.20 5.51 -3.58
CA PHE A 501 -20.04 4.77 -2.32
C PHE A 501 -21.36 4.31 -1.68
N GLY A 502 -22.48 4.90 -2.08
CA GLY A 502 -23.76 4.79 -1.39
C GLY A 502 -23.91 5.78 -0.24
N ASP A 503 -24.72 5.42 0.75
CA ASP A 503 -24.90 6.23 1.96
C ASP A 503 -23.62 6.22 2.80
N TRP A 504 -23.02 7.38 3.04
CA TRP A 504 -21.72 7.52 3.69
C TRP A 504 -21.81 8.38 4.95
N GLY A 505 -21.08 8.01 5.99
CA GLY A 505 -21.22 8.60 7.31
C GLY A 505 -19.93 9.21 7.84
N TRP A 506 -20.12 10.24 8.67
CA TRP A 506 -19.05 10.91 9.40
C TRP A 506 -19.46 11.19 10.85
N HIS A 507 -18.47 11.42 11.71
CA HIS A 507 -18.67 11.95 13.05
C HIS A 507 -17.90 13.25 13.22
N LEU A 508 -18.62 14.32 13.55
CA LEU A 508 -18.00 15.48 14.21
C LEU A 508 -17.72 15.09 15.66
N ALA A 509 -16.55 15.48 16.17
CA ALA A 509 -16.22 15.30 17.57
C ALA A 509 -15.53 16.53 18.17
N PHE A 510 -15.77 16.74 19.47
CA PHE A 510 -15.24 17.89 20.21
C PHE A 510 -15.12 17.58 21.70
N HIS A 511 -14.39 18.42 22.44
CA HIS A 511 -14.20 18.23 23.88
C HIS A 511 -15.54 18.20 24.63
N THR A 512 -15.68 17.31 25.61
CA THR A 512 -16.91 17.16 26.42
C THR A 512 -17.30 18.40 27.22
N GLY A 513 -16.39 19.38 27.38
CA GLY A 513 -16.69 20.69 27.94
C GLY A 513 -17.49 21.61 27.00
N ILE A 514 -17.66 21.23 25.73
CA ILE A 514 -18.51 21.91 24.75
C ILE A 514 -19.84 21.15 24.71
N GLU A 515 -20.90 21.80 25.19
CA GLU A 515 -22.24 21.21 25.18
C GLU A 515 -22.73 20.98 23.74
N LYS A 516 -23.31 19.80 23.49
CA LYS A 516 -23.85 19.42 22.18
C LYS A 516 -24.95 20.39 21.72
N ASP A 517 -25.81 20.84 22.62
CA ASP A 517 -26.89 21.77 22.31
C ASP A 517 -26.35 23.11 21.79
N LYS A 518 -25.24 23.61 22.34
CA LYS A 518 -24.58 24.83 21.84
C LYS A 518 -24.00 24.65 20.43
N ILE A 519 -23.59 23.44 20.06
CA ILE A 519 -23.16 23.15 18.69
C ILE A 519 -24.38 23.12 17.78
N LEU A 520 -25.47 22.46 18.17
CA LEU A 520 -26.72 22.43 17.40
C LEU A 520 -27.32 23.83 17.17
N GLU A 521 -27.29 24.70 18.19
CA GLU A 521 -27.71 26.11 18.07
C GLU A 521 -26.88 26.88 17.03
N LYS A 522 -25.56 26.67 17.03
CA LYS A 522 -24.68 27.26 16.00
C LYS A 522 -24.98 26.71 14.62
N LEU A 523 -25.30 25.42 14.51
CA LEU A 523 -25.64 24.79 13.24
C LEU A 523 -26.95 25.33 12.66
N ALA A 524 -27.92 25.67 13.50
CA ALA A 524 -29.17 26.30 13.09
C ALA A 524 -28.96 27.65 12.38
N SER A 525 -27.87 28.38 12.69
CA SER A 525 -27.50 29.66 12.08
C SER A 525 -26.20 29.60 11.28
N LEU A 526 -25.72 28.39 10.97
CA LEU A 526 -24.49 28.20 10.23
C LEU A 526 -24.60 28.76 8.80
N GLU A 527 -23.55 29.44 8.37
CA GLU A 527 -23.32 29.84 6.98
C GLU A 527 -21.89 29.48 6.60
N PHE A 528 -21.71 28.90 5.42
CA PHE A 528 -20.38 28.64 4.87
C PHE A 528 -19.78 29.94 4.32
N GLN A 529 -18.55 30.25 4.73
CA GLN A 529 -17.85 31.48 4.36
C GLN A 529 -17.00 31.33 3.09
N VAL A 530 -17.15 30.19 2.39
CA VAL A 530 -16.36 29.78 1.24
C VAL A 530 -17.30 29.27 0.16
N ASP A 531 -16.85 29.32 -1.09
CA ASP A 531 -17.62 28.79 -2.21
C ASP A 531 -17.63 27.26 -2.16
N THR A 532 -18.84 26.69 -2.19
CA THR A 532 -19.10 25.24 -2.19
C THR A 532 -19.77 24.86 -3.52
N ARG A 533 -19.53 23.63 -3.98
CA ARG A 533 -20.14 23.08 -5.20
C ARG A 533 -21.40 22.28 -4.89
N PHE A 534 -21.41 21.60 -3.75
CA PHE A 534 -22.48 20.69 -3.36
C PHE A 534 -23.12 21.11 -2.04
N ILE A 535 -22.33 21.28 -0.98
CA ILE A 535 -22.88 21.45 0.37
C ILE A 535 -23.46 22.84 0.56
N THR A 536 -24.67 22.91 1.11
CA THR A 536 -25.31 24.15 1.57
C THR A 536 -25.62 24.04 3.06
N PRO A 537 -25.79 25.16 3.79
CA PRO A 537 -26.13 25.07 5.21
C PRO A 537 -27.40 24.29 5.50
N ASP A 538 -28.41 24.38 4.63
CA ASP A 538 -29.66 23.62 4.75
C ASP A 538 -29.45 22.14 4.45
N LEU A 539 -28.62 21.81 3.46
CA LEU A 539 -28.24 20.43 3.17
C LEU A 539 -27.51 19.80 4.36
N PHE A 540 -26.49 20.48 4.90
CA PHE A 540 -25.77 19.96 6.08
C PHE A 540 -26.70 19.76 7.29
N ARG A 541 -27.70 20.63 7.49
CA ARG A 541 -28.70 20.42 8.55
C ARG A 541 -29.52 19.15 8.30
N SER A 542 -29.80 18.81 7.05
CA SER A 542 -30.48 17.57 6.69
C SER A 542 -29.60 16.33 6.84
N GLU A 543 -28.28 16.44 6.59
CA GLU A 543 -27.30 15.36 6.79
C GLU A 543 -27.20 14.91 8.27
N LEU A 544 -27.63 15.76 9.22
CA LEU A 544 -27.71 15.44 10.65
C LEU A 544 -28.95 14.60 11.02
N VAL A 545 -29.88 14.39 10.09
CA VAL A 545 -31.18 13.77 10.34
C VAL A 545 -31.16 12.30 9.95
N PHE A 546 -31.23 11.42 10.94
CA PHE A 546 -31.29 9.98 10.74
C PHE A 546 -32.73 9.46 10.80
N GLY A 547 -33.01 8.43 10.01
CA GLY A 547 -34.26 7.68 10.08
C GLY A 547 -34.42 6.90 11.38
N LYS A 548 -35.64 6.40 11.62
CA LYS A 548 -35.97 5.62 12.83
C LYS A 548 -35.03 4.42 12.97
N LYS A 549 -34.47 4.22 14.16
CA LYS A 549 -33.58 3.09 14.51
C LYS A 549 -32.24 3.04 13.77
N MET A 550 -31.88 4.03 12.94
CA MET A 550 -30.57 4.03 12.26
C MET A 550 -29.41 4.17 13.25
N LEU A 551 -29.62 4.94 14.33
CA LEU A 551 -28.61 5.14 15.38
C LEU A 551 -28.76 4.19 16.59
N GLU A 552 -29.65 3.21 16.51
CA GLU A 552 -29.91 2.26 17.60
C GLU A 552 -29.14 0.95 17.39
N THR A 553 -28.46 0.49 18.44
CA THR A 553 -27.78 -0.81 18.53
C THR A 553 -27.76 -1.29 19.97
N ASP A 554 -27.77 -2.61 20.16
CA ASP A 554 -27.65 -3.28 21.46
C ASP A 554 -26.18 -3.51 21.87
N LYS A 555 -25.25 -3.45 20.91
CA LYS A 555 -23.81 -3.58 21.15
C LYS A 555 -23.26 -2.37 21.90
N LYS A 556 -22.38 -2.64 22.86
CA LYS A 556 -21.77 -1.63 23.75
C LYS A 556 -20.26 -1.62 23.68
N GLU A 557 -19.70 -2.61 23.00
CA GLU A 557 -18.29 -2.80 22.84
C GLU A 557 -17.71 -1.70 21.95
N ILE A 558 -16.44 -1.40 22.22
CA ILE A 558 -15.67 -0.35 21.57
C ILE A 558 -14.40 -0.95 20.98
N ASN A 559 -13.84 -0.27 19.98
CA ASN A 559 -12.59 -0.66 19.36
C ASN A 559 -11.39 -0.18 20.20
N THR A 560 -10.49 -1.10 20.53
CA THR A 560 -9.23 -0.78 21.25
C THR A 560 -8.07 -1.48 20.56
N ILE A 561 -6.84 -1.06 20.83
CA ILE A 561 -5.66 -1.74 20.25
C ILE A 561 -5.61 -3.24 20.62
N LEU A 562 -5.98 -3.60 21.84
CA LEU A 562 -5.94 -4.99 22.33
C LEU A 562 -7.19 -5.80 21.95
N TYR A 563 -8.27 -5.13 21.57
CA TYR A 563 -9.51 -5.73 21.11
C TYR A 563 -9.99 -4.95 19.87
N PRO A 564 -9.40 -5.23 18.68
CA PRO A 564 -9.68 -4.52 17.44
C PRO A 564 -11.03 -4.95 16.85
N LEU A 565 -12.10 -4.71 17.60
CA LEU A 565 -13.45 -5.13 17.28
C LEU A 565 -13.92 -4.66 15.89
N LEU A 566 -13.51 -3.46 15.47
CA LEU A 566 -13.89 -2.92 14.16
C LEU A 566 -13.40 -3.80 13.01
N LEU A 567 -12.26 -4.47 13.16
CA LEU A 567 -11.74 -5.39 12.14
C LEU A 567 -12.73 -6.54 11.90
N THR A 568 -13.27 -7.11 12.98
CA THR A 568 -14.24 -8.21 12.91
C THR A 568 -15.58 -7.72 12.36
N ILE A 569 -16.11 -6.61 12.89
CA ILE A 569 -17.41 -6.07 12.45
C ILE A 569 -17.35 -5.67 10.97
N TYR A 570 -16.27 -5.01 10.54
CA TYR A 570 -16.15 -4.55 9.16
C TYR A 570 -16.03 -5.73 8.18
N ASN A 571 -15.17 -6.70 8.46
CA ASN A 571 -14.90 -7.79 7.52
C ASN A 571 -15.95 -8.91 7.52
N HIS A 572 -16.70 -9.09 8.62
CA HIS A 572 -17.62 -10.23 8.76
C HIS A 572 -19.08 -9.86 9.00
N GLU A 573 -19.40 -8.62 9.35
CA GLU A 573 -20.78 -8.20 9.63
C GLU A 573 -21.26 -7.03 8.76
N SER A 574 -20.33 -6.22 8.26
CA SER A 574 -20.62 -5.10 7.38
C SER A 574 -20.68 -5.56 5.93
N TRP A 575 -21.34 -4.78 5.08
CA TRP A 575 -21.49 -5.07 3.64
C TRP A 575 -22.26 -6.36 3.34
N LEU A 576 -22.98 -6.91 4.34
CA LEU A 576 -23.80 -8.11 4.24
C LEU A 576 -25.24 -7.84 3.77
N LEU A 577 -25.56 -6.63 3.30
CA LEU A 577 -26.90 -6.33 2.82
C LEU A 577 -27.17 -7.02 1.47
N GLU A 578 -27.77 -8.21 1.63
CA GLU A 578 -28.51 -9.11 0.71
C GLU A 578 -27.81 -9.63 -0.56
#